data_AF-Q6Z4A9-F1
#
_entry.id   AF-Q6Z4A9-F1
#
_cell.length_a   1.000
_cell.length_b   1.000
_cell.length_c   1.000
_cell.angle_alpha   90.00
_cell.angle_beta   90.00
_cell.angle_gamma   90.00
#
_symmetry.space_group_name_H-M   'P 1'
#
loop_
_entity.id
_entity.type
_entity.pdbx_description
1 polymer ?
#
loop_
_entity_poly.entity_id
_entity_poly.type
_entity_poly.pdbx_seq_one_letter_code
_entity_poly.pdbx_strand_id
1 'polypeptide(L)'
;MVLLPQILPSPRLAAAAASPNSAFRPAPRLHSSAPARRGRGARLATAASASGSGSGSSPSSPEPYQPAESDDGLVELPLFPLPLVLFPDATHALHIFEFRYRIMMHTVLQTDLRFGVVFAGSGAGGAADVGCVGEVVKHERLADDRFFLICKGQERFRVARVVRTKPYLVAAVQWLEDRPPAETPAPGDDAEALATDVEALMRDVIRIANRLNGKPEKDVGDLRRGLFPTPFSFYVGNTFEGAPREQQALLELEDTAARLRRERDTLRNTLNYLTAASAVKDAFPSSPSSG
;
A
#
# COMPACT_ATOMS: atom_id res chain seq x y z
N MET A 1 -3.53 10.84 -24.07
CA MET A 1 -2.14 10.69 -23.59
C MET A 1 -2.11 9.59 -22.55
N VAL A 2 -1.77 8.37 -22.95
CA VAL A 2 -1.52 7.27 -22.01
C VAL A 2 -0.07 7.43 -21.54
N LEU A 3 0.10 7.77 -20.26
CA LEU A 3 1.41 7.93 -19.63
C LEU A 3 2.12 6.57 -19.65
N LEU A 4 3.32 6.47 -20.23
CA LEU A 4 4.14 5.25 -20.13
C LEU A 4 4.45 5.00 -18.65
N PRO A 5 4.16 3.79 -18.12
CA PRO A 5 4.70 3.42 -16.83
C PRO A 5 6.23 3.28 -16.94
N GLN A 6 6.95 4.09 -16.18
CA GLN A 6 8.41 4.03 -16.12
C GLN A 6 8.79 2.82 -15.26
N ILE A 7 8.98 1.65 -15.85
CA ILE A 7 9.46 0.46 -15.12
C ILE A 7 10.97 0.61 -14.95
N LEU A 8 11.44 1.35 -13.94
CA LEU A 8 12.86 1.44 -13.59
C LEU A 8 13.05 1.35 -12.07
N PRO A 9 14.00 0.53 -11.57
CA PRO A 9 14.26 0.43 -10.14
C PRO A 9 15.12 1.62 -9.73
N SER A 10 14.49 2.67 -9.22
CA SER A 10 15.20 3.72 -8.49
C SER A 10 14.39 4.04 -7.24
N PRO A 11 15.01 4.02 -6.03
CA PRO A 11 14.33 4.54 -4.86
C PRO A 11 14.16 6.04 -5.06
N ARG A 12 13.02 6.45 -5.60
CA ARG A 12 12.67 7.87 -5.69
C ARG A 12 12.28 8.34 -4.30
N LEU A 13 12.91 9.43 -3.85
CA LEU A 13 12.30 10.29 -2.84
C LEU A 13 10.99 10.82 -3.43
N ALA A 14 9.86 10.28 -2.99
CA ALA A 14 8.58 10.92 -3.23
C ALA A 14 8.50 12.11 -2.26
N ALA A 15 8.61 13.33 -2.79
CA ALA A 15 8.17 14.51 -2.07
C ALA A 15 6.62 14.50 -2.05
N ALA A 16 6.04 13.63 -1.24
CA ALA A 16 4.60 13.55 -1.07
C ALA A 16 4.16 14.69 -0.14
N ALA A 17 3.80 15.82 -0.74
CA ALA A 17 3.03 16.86 -0.08
C ALA A 17 1.58 16.35 0.05
N ALA A 18 1.12 16.06 1.25
CA ALA A 18 -0.24 15.61 1.49
C ALA A 18 -1.17 16.82 1.40
N SER A 19 -2.04 16.83 0.39
CA SER A 19 -2.88 17.99 0.13
C SER A 19 -3.79 18.33 1.34
N PRO A 20 -3.95 19.62 1.68
CA PRO A 20 -4.64 20.06 2.90
C PRO A 20 -6.16 19.84 2.91
N ASN A 21 -6.76 19.29 1.84
CA ASN A 21 -8.21 19.22 1.66
C ASN A 21 -8.78 17.84 1.25
N SER A 22 -8.07 16.73 1.49
CA SER A 22 -8.64 15.39 1.32
C SER A 22 -9.66 15.09 2.42
N ALA A 23 -10.89 15.59 2.26
CA ALA A 23 -12.03 15.14 3.05
C ALA A 23 -12.29 13.66 2.73
N PHE A 24 -11.98 12.77 3.67
CA PHE A 24 -12.41 11.39 3.60
C PHE A 24 -13.94 11.36 3.65
N ARG A 25 -14.56 10.91 2.56
CA ARG A 25 -15.99 10.64 2.49
C ARG A 25 -16.15 9.14 2.30
N PRO A 26 -16.47 8.36 3.35
CA PRO A 26 -16.77 6.96 3.16
C PRO A 26 -17.99 6.83 2.24
N ALA A 27 -17.93 5.91 1.27
CA ALA A 27 -19.10 5.60 0.46
C ALA A 27 -20.21 5.01 1.35
N PRO A 28 -21.50 5.39 1.16
CA PRO A 28 -22.59 4.80 1.92
C PRO A 28 -22.73 3.32 1.54
N ARG A 29 -22.56 2.41 2.51
CA ARG A 29 -22.84 0.98 2.32
C ARG A 29 -24.35 0.77 2.22
N LEU A 30 -24.82 0.23 1.10
CA LEU A 30 -26.17 -0.31 0.97
C LEU A 30 -26.27 -1.59 1.80
N HIS A 31 -26.81 -1.48 3.01
CA HIS A 31 -27.14 -2.65 3.83
C HIS A 31 -28.33 -3.38 3.24
N SER A 32 -28.10 -4.60 2.74
CA SER A 32 -29.15 -5.60 2.54
C SER A 32 -29.50 -6.21 3.90
N SER A 33 -30.79 -6.15 4.24
CA SER A 33 -31.42 -6.60 5.47
C SER A 33 -31.84 -8.06 5.38
N ALA A 34 -31.60 -8.85 6.44
CA ALA A 34 -32.51 -9.89 6.94
C ALA A 34 -32.03 -10.48 8.28
N PRO A 35 -32.93 -10.98 9.15
CA PRO A 35 -32.81 -10.75 10.59
C PRO A 35 -32.77 -12.00 11.50
N ALA A 36 -32.41 -11.72 12.77
CA ALA A 36 -32.91 -12.29 14.02
C ALA A 36 -32.79 -13.80 14.32
N ARG A 37 -32.07 -14.11 15.42
CA ARG A 37 -32.50 -15.16 16.36
C ARG A 37 -32.04 -14.90 17.80
N ARG A 38 -33.03 -14.89 18.71
CA ARG A 38 -32.93 -14.75 20.17
C ARG A 38 -32.31 -16.00 20.83
N GLY A 39 -31.54 -15.78 21.90
CA GLY A 39 -31.20 -16.78 22.92
C GLY A 39 -31.06 -16.13 24.31
N ARG A 40 -31.84 -16.60 25.28
CA ARG A 40 -31.95 -16.14 26.69
C ARG A 40 -31.05 -16.97 27.62
N GLY A 41 -30.55 -16.35 28.69
CA GLY A 41 -30.10 -17.01 29.94
C GLY A 41 -29.06 -16.14 30.67
N ALA A 42 -29.39 -15.29 31.65
CA ALA A 42 -29.74 -15.55 33.05
C ALA A 42 -28.61 -16.14 33.92
N ARG A 43 -27.98 -15.32 34.80
CA ARG A 43 -28.14 -15.37 36.28
C ARG A 43 -27.19 -14.42 37.03
N LEU A 44 -27.71 -13.91 38.14
CA LEU A 44 -27.09 -13.02 39.13
C LEU A 44 -26.09 -13.76 40.05
N ALA A 45 -25.12 -13.02 40.61
CA ALA A 45 -24.74 -13.10 42.02
C ALA A 45 -24.06 -11.79 42.48
N THR A 46 -24.37 -11.41 43.71
CA THR A 46 -24.14 -10.14 44.41
C THR A 46 -22.99 -10.19 45.42
N ALA A 47 -22.49 -8.99 45.75
CA ALA A 47 -21.92 -8.52 47.03
C ALA A 47 -20.48 -8.94 47.40
N ALA A 48 -19.60 -7.97 47.61
CA ALA A 48 -19.34 -7.41 48.95
C ALA A 48 -18.25 -6.33 48.89
N SER A 49 -18.46 -5.27 49.67
CA SER A 49 -17.59 -4.12 49.93
C SER A 49 -16.45 -4.43 50.89
N ALA A 50 -15.27 -3.86 50.67
CA ALA A 50 -14.35 -3.47 51.74
C ALA A 50 -13.42 -2.34 51.27
N SER A 51 -13.37 -1.29 52.08
CA SER A 51 -12.52 -0.11 51.99
C SER A 51 -11.07 -0.42 52.35
N GLY A 52 -10.14 0.30 51.74
CA GLY A 52 -8.71 0.26 52.08
C GLY A 52 -7.95 1.42 51.43
N SER A 53 -7.77 2.48 52.21
CA SER A 53 -6.94 3.65 51.89
C SER A 53 -5.45 3.30 51.96
N GLY A 54 -4.62 3.81 51.05
CA GLY A 54 -3.17 3.65 51.16
C GLY A 54 -2.39 4.30 50.03
N SER A 55 -1.74 5.40 50.34
CA SER A 55 -0.83 6.22 49.52
C SER A 55 0.37 5.48 48.94
N GLY A 56 0.93 5.96 47.82
CA GLY A 56 2.33 5.67 47.49
C GLY A 56 2.68 5.76 46.01
N SER A 57 3.17 6.92 45.62
CA SER A 57 3.87 7.30 44.39
C SER A 57 4.84 6.28 43.79
N SER A 58 4.82 6.14 42.45
CA SER A 58 6.02 6.11 41.57
C SER A 58 5.59 6.31 40.11
N PRO A 59 6.25 7.16 39.31
CA PRO A 59 5.93 7.31 37.90
C PRO A 59 6.49 6.11 37.13
N SER A 60 5.59 5.23 36.69
CA SER A 60 5.90 4.08 35.84
C SER A 60 6.35 4.54 34.45
N SER A 61 7.42 3.92 33.95
CA SER A 61 7.89 4.00 32.56
C SER A 61 6.74 3.92 31.56
N PRO A 62 6.82 4.58 30.39
CA PRO A 62 5.76 4.49 29.39
C PRO A 62 5.59 3.02 28.98
N GLU A 63 4.41 2.46 29.27
CA GLU A 63 4.02 1.17 28.75
C GLU A 63 4.07 1.23 27.21
N PRO A 64 4.60 0.19 26.54
CA PRO A 64 4.50 0.11 25.09
C PRO A 64 3.01 0.14 24.72
N TYR A 65 2.64 1.08 23.84
CA TYR A 65 1.28 1.22 23.33
C TYR A 65 0.83 -0.13 22.75
N GLN A 66 -0.07 -0.81 23.45
CA GLN A 66 -0.86 -1.89 22.89
C GLN A 66 -2.00 -1.24 22.12
N PRO A 67 -2.14 -1.48 20.80
CA PRO A 67 -3.31 -1.03 20.08
C PRO A 67 -4.53 -1.58 20.81
N ALA A 68 -5.47 -0.70 21.17
CA ALA A 68 -6.71 -1.12 21.80
C ALA A 68 -7.51 -1.92 20.77
N GLU A 69 -7.38 -3.25 20.79
CA GLU A 69 -8.28 -4.12 20.06
C GLU A 69 -9.68 -3.93 20.62
N SER A 70 -10.57 -3.37 19.80
CA SER A 70 -11.99 -3.35 20.14
C SER A 70 -12.59 -4.73 19.92
N ASP A 71 -13.67 -5.07 20.63
CA ASP A 71 -14.41 -6.35 20.55
C ASP A 71 -14.81 -6.77 19.11
N ASP A 72 -14.74 -5.84 18.17
CA ASP A 72 -14.99 -6.02 16.72
C ASP A 72 -13.74 -6.43 15.90
N GLY A 73 -12.59 -6.68 16.55
CA GLY A 73 -11.33 -7.05 15.87
C GLY A 73 -10.69 -5.90 15.07
N LEU A 74 -11.12 -4.66 15.34
CA LEU A 74 -10.58 -3.45 14.69
C LEU A 74 -9.42 -2.85 15.49
N VAL A 75 -8.41 -2.37 14.77
CA VAL A 75 -7.20 -1.73 15.30
C VAL A 75 -7.20 -0.23 14.96
N GLU A 76 -6.82 0.64 15.89
CA GLU A 76 -6.66 2.07 15.59
C GLU A 76 -5.28 2.35 14.97
N LEU A 77 -5.27 2.95 13.77
CA LEU A 77 -4.06 3.24 13.01
C LEU A 77 -4.01 4.72 12.58
N PRO A 78 -2.90 5.45 12.87
CA PRO A 78 -2.65 6.76 12.28
C PRO A 78 -2.47 6.65 10.77
N LEU A 79 -3.17 7.48 10.00
CA LEU A 79 -3.18 7.40 8.54
C LEU A 79 -2.49 8.61 7.88
N PHE A 80 -1.72 8.31 6.85
CA PHE A 80 -1.14 9.21 5.86
C PHE A 80 -1.90 9.10 4.52
N PRO A 81 -2.78 10.07 4.21
CA PRO A 81 -3.33 10.25 2.86
C PRO A 81 -2.27 10.83 1.93
N LEU A 82 -1.72 10.02 1.02
CA LEU A 82 -0.66 10.42 0.09
C LEU A 82 -1.06 10.19 -1.36
N PRO A 83 -0.53 10.97 -2.33
CA PRO A 83 -0.76 10.72 -3.77
C PRO A 83 0.10 9.55 -4.31
N LEU A 84 0.28 8.51 -3.51
CA LEU A 84 1.02 7.28 -3.84
C LEU A 84 0.34 6.06 -3.21
N VAL A 85 0.68 4.88 -3.71
CA VAL A 85 0.22 3.59 -3.20
C VAL A 85 1.42 2.85 -2.61
N LEU A 86 1.34 2.45 -1.36
CA LEU A 86 2.35 1.59 -0.72
C LEU A 86 1.91 0.13 -0.88
N PHE A 87 2.82 -0.73 -1.34
CA PHE A 87 2.61 -2.18 -1.44
C PHE A 87 3.33 -2.92 -0.31
N PRO A 88 2.85 -4.11 0.09
CA PRO A 88 3.61 -5.03 0.93
C PRO A 88 5.03 -5.23 0.40
N ASP A 89 6.00 -5.24 1.32
CA ASP A 89 7.46 -5.32 1.08
C ASP A 89 8.09 -4.19 0.25
N ALA A 90 7.31 -3.28 -0.34
CA ALA A 90 7.83 -2.12 -1.05
C ALA A 90 8.38 -1.08 -0.07
N THR A 91 9.47 -0.41 -0.44
CA THR A 91 10.05 0.67 0.35
C THR A 91 9.80 2.03 -0.29
N HIS A 92 9.36 3.01 0.50
CA HIS A 92 9.24 4.39 0.06
C HIS A 92 9.99 5.35 0.98
N ALA A 93 10.66 6.32 0.37
CA ALA A 93 11.25 7.44 1.08
C ALA A 93 10.25 8.60 1.13
N LEU A 94 9.94 9.08 2.33
CA LEU A 94 9.00 10.15 2.59
C LEU A 94 9.70 11.35 3.23
N HIS A 95 9.29 12.54 2.82
CA HIS A 95 9.69 13.81 3.43
C HIS A 95 8.49 14.42 4.15
N ILE A 96 8.52 14.41 5.48
CA ILE A 96 7.46 14.91 6.34
C ILE A 96 7.76 16.34 6.75
N PHE A 97 7.05 17.29 6.15
CA PHE A 97 7.23 18.72 6.43
C PHE A 97 6.00 19.38 7.04
N GLU A 98 4.80 18.87 6.78
CA GLU A 98 3.56 19.41 7.35
C GLU A 98 3.46 19.18 8.86
N PHE A 99 3.05 20.22 9.58
CA PHE A 99 2.96 20.24 11.03
C PHE A 99 2.14 19.08 11.63
N ARG A 100 0.96 18.78 11.05
CA ARG A 100 0.10 17.68 11.52
C ARG A 100 0.80 16.32 11.51
N TYR A 101 1.62 16.07 10.50
CA TYR A 101 2.31 14.81 10.33
C TYR A 101 3.62 14.75 11.10
N ARG A 102 4.24 15.89 11.37
CA ARG A 102 5.33 15.97 12.36
C ARG A 102 4.85 15.53 13.74
N ILE A 103 3.67 15.99 14.17
CA ILE A 103 3.04 15.53 15.42
C ILE A 103 2.79 14.01 15.36
N MET A 104 2.28 13.50 14.23
CA MET A 104 2.07 12.06 14.05
C MET A 104 3.37 11.27 14.18
N MET A 105 4.46 11.75 13.57
CA MET A 105 5.78 11.10 13.64
C MET A 105 6.33 11.09 15.06
N HIS A 106 6.15 12.15 15.84
CA HIS A 106 6.52 12.13 17.27
C HIS A 106 5.80 11.01 18.03
N THR A 107 4.53 10.71 17.70
CA THR A 107 3.80 9.59 18.30
C THR A 107 4.28 8.23 17.78
N VAL A 108 4.37 8.08 16.45
CA VAL A 108 4.74 6.81 15.80
C VAL A 108 6.16 6.36 16.20
N LEU A 109 7.11 7.29 16.30
CA LEU A 109 8.49 6.99 16.71
C LEU A 109 8.63 6.60 18.19
N GLN A 110 7.60 6.84 19.01
CA GLN A 110 7.55 6.45 20.43
C GLN A 110 6.70 5.20 20.69
N THR A 111 6.08 4.65 19.65
CA THR A 111 5.16 3.50 19.74
C THR A 111 5.73 2.32 18.95
N ASP A 112 4.96 1.72 18.04
CA ASP A 112 5.31 0.50 17.30
C ASP A 112 5.94 0.78 15.92
N LEU A 113 6.29 2.04 15.62
CA LEU A 113 6.84 2.50 14.35
C LEU A 113 5.92 2.31 13.14
N ARG A 114 4.62 2.04 13.36
CA ARG A 114 3.66 1.75 12.29
C ARG A 114 2.68 2.91 12.05
N PHE A 115 2.35 3.08 10.78
CA PHE A 115 1.31 4.00 10.31
C PHE A 115 0.67 3.44 9.05
N GLY A 116 -0.55 3.83 8.74
CA GLY A 116 -1.20 3.43 7.48
C GLY A 116 -0.96 4.44 6.37
N VAL A 117 -0.68 3.96 5.16
CA VAL A 117 -0.70 4.78 3.95
C VAL A 117 -1.95 4.47 3.16
N VAL A 118 -2.75 5.49 2.87
CA VAL A 118 -3.93 5.40 2.00
C VAL A 118 -3.74 6.32 0.80
N PHE A 119 -4.10 5.84 -0.39
CA PHE A 119 -4.02 6.65 -1.59
C PHE A 119 -5.04 7.78 -1.55
N ALA A 120 -4.59 9.02 -1.74
CA ALA A 120 -5.42 10.20 -1.87
C ALA A 120 -4.95 11.02 -3.08
N GLY A 121 -5.69 10.91 -4.19
CA GLY A 121 -5.42 11.66 -5.41
C GLY A 121 -5.87 13.13 -5.34
N SER A 122 -5.45 13.94 -6.31
CA SER A 122 -5.81 15.37 -6.46
C SER A 122 -7.29 15.61 -6.88
N GLY A 123 -8.18 14.63 -6.69
CA GLY A 123 -9.57 14.67 -7.16
C GLY A 123 -10.58 14.82 -6.03
N ALA A 124 -11.85 15.05 -6.39
CA ALA A 124 -12.97 15.10 -5.44
C ALA A 124 -13.28 13.76 -4.74
N GLY A 125 -12.58 12.68 -5.11
CA GLY A 125 -12.63 11.40 -4.39
C GLY A 125 -11.70 11.46 -3.19
N GLY A 126 -12.23 11.23 -2.00
CA GLY A 126 -11.45 11.15 -0.76
C GLY A 126 -10.38 10.05 -0.81
N ALA A 127 -9.67 9.87 0.30
CA ALA A 127 -8.70 8.79 0.39
C ALA A 127 -9.36 7.41 0.18
N ALA A 128 -8.62 6.47 -0.39
CA ALA A 128 -9.10 5.13 -0.65
C ALA A 128 -9.40 4.36 0.64
N ASP A 129 -10.29 3.38 0.55
CA ASP A 129 -10.71 2.55 1.69
C ASP A 129 -9.70 1.45 2.02
N VAL A 130 -8.80 1.11 1.10
CA VAL A 130 -7.72 0.13 1.31
C VAL A 130 -6.37 0.83 1.28
N GLY A 131 -5.54 0.50 2.26
CA GLY A 131 -4.17 0.99 2.38
C GLY A 131 -3.20 -0.12 2.76
N CYS A 132 -1.95 0.26 2.99
CA CYS A 132 -0.90 -0.62 3.47
C CYS A 132 -0.19 0.02 4.66
N VAL A 133 0.11 -0.80 5.68
CA VAL A 133 0.89 -0.36 6.83
C VAL A 133 2.32 -0.08 6.38
N GLY A 134 2.81 1.12 6.66
CA GLY A 134 4.22 1.46 6.59
C GLY A 134 4.85 1.32 7.97
N GLU A 135 5.93 0.54 8.05
CA GLU A 135 6.84 0.51 9.20
C GLU A 135 8.02 1.44 8.93
N VAL A 136 8.35 2.32 9.87
CA VAL A 136 9.54 3.18 9.78
C VAL A 136 10.80 2.34 9.95
N VAL A 137 11.58 2.16 8.88
CA VAL A 137 12.84 1.40 8.91
C VAL A 137 14.07 2.28 9.10
N LYS A 138 14.01 3.54 8.67
CA LYS A 138 15.04 4.57 8.90
C LYS A 138 14.38 5.93 9.01
N HIS A 139 14.90 6.80 9.87
CA HIS A 139 14.46 8.18 9.94
C HIS A 139 15.60 9.13 10.33
N GLU A 140 15.49 10.38 9.89
CA GLU A 140 16.37 11.48 10.23
C GLU A 140 15.49 12.70 10.54
N ARG A 141 15.67 13.29 11.72
CA ARG A 141 15.01 14.53 12.11
C ARG A 141 15.90 15.71 11.74
N LEU A 142 15.36 16.63 10.94
CA LEU A 142 16.04 17.85 10.53
C LEU A 142 15.98 18.91 11.64
N ALA A 143 16.85 19.92 11.55
CA ALA A 143 16.94 21.01 12.54
C ALA A 143 15.65 21.81 12.72
N ASP A 144 14.78 21.85 11.70
CA ASP A 144 13.47 22.50 11.72
C ASP A 144 12.31 21.56 12.07
N ASP A 145 12.63 20.38 12.62
CA ASP A 145 11.69 19.34 13.06
C ASP A 145 10.87 18.71 11.92
N ARG A 146 11.31 18.86 10.67
CA ARG A 146 10.91 17.99 9.57
C ARG A 146 11.58 16.63 9.68
N PHE A 147 11.04 15.62 8.99
CA PHE A 147 11.63 14.29 8.95
C PHE A 147 11.88 13.84 7.51
N PHE A 148 13.03 13.24 7.28
CA PHE A 148 13.19 12.25 6.21
C PHE A 148 13.03 10.87 6.82
N LEU A 149 12.25 10.01 6.18
CA LEU A 149 12.13 8.62 6.62
C LEU A 149 12.07 7.68 5.43
N ILE A 150 12.44 6.43 5.66
CA ILE A 150 12.17 5.31 4.78
C ILE A 150 11.17 4.44 5.52
N CYS A 151 10.05 4.14 4.87
CA CYS A 151 9.11 3.13 5.34
C CYS A 151 9.14 1.89 4.46
N LYS A 152 8.85 0.74 5.06
CA LYS A 152 8.62 -0.54 4.39
C LYS A 152 7.15 -0.92 4.53
N GLY A 153 6.50 -1.30 3.44
CA GLY A 153 5.15 -1.81 3.44
C GLY A 153 5.07 -3.17 4.11
N GLN A 154 4.05 -3.35 4.95
CA GLN A 154 3.75 -4.59 5.67
C GLN A 154 2.40 -5.11 5.19
N GLU A 155 1.42 -5.27 6.06
CA GLU A 155 0.11 -5.79 5.73
C GLU A 155 -0.79 -4.74 5.07
N ARG A 156 -1.76 -5.21 4.28
CA ARG A 156 -2.86 -4.36 3.82
C ARG A 156 -3.92 -4.25 4.89
N PHE A 157 -4.66 -3.16 4.87
CA PHE A 157 -5.80 -2.94 5.74
C PHE A 157 -6.95 -2.29 4.98
N ARG A 158 -8.16 -2.48 5.49
CA ARG A 158 -9.37 -1.79 5.06
C ARG A 158 -9.82 -0.84 6.17
N VAL A 159 -10.07 0.41 5.82
CA VAL A 159 -10.62 1.43 6.72
C VAL A 159 -12.08 1.08 7.02
N ALA A 160 -12.38 0.79 8.29
CA ALA A 160 -13.75 0.53 8.74
C ALA A 160 -14.47 1.84 9.06
N ARG A 161 -13.83 2.73 9.84
CA ARG A 161 -14.35 4.06 10.18
C ARG A 161 -13.24 5.02 10.61
N VAL A 162 -13.46 6.30 10.40
CA VAL A 162 -12.60 7.35 10.95
C VAL A 162 -12.90 7.54 12.43
N VAL A 163 -11.86 7.51 13.27
CA VAL A 163 -11.96 7.72 14.73
C VAL A 163 -11.78 9.20 15.05
N ARG A 164 -10.73 9.82 14.51
CA ARG A 164 -10.45 11.26 14.66
C ARG A 164 -9.73 11.80 13.43
N THR A 165 -9.88 13.10 13.18
CA THR A 165 -9.25 13.79 12.05
C THR A 165 -8.21 14.82 12.47
N LYS A 166 -8.12 15.12 13.77
CA LYS A 166 -7.19 16.11 14.34
C LYS A 166 -6.38 15.50 15.48
N PRO A 167 -5.09 15.86 15.63
CA PRO A 167 -4.31 16.73 14.73
C PRO A 167 -4.00 16.06 13.39
N TYR A 168 -4.03 14.73 13.33
CA TYR A 168 -3.89 13.90 12.13
C TYR A 168 -5.03 12.87 12.07
N LEU A 169 -5.17 12.20 10.91
CA LEU A 169 -6.19 11.19 10.68
C LEU A 169 -5.86 9.91 11.45
N VAL A 170 -6.81 9.39 12.20
CA VAL A 170 -6.76 8.04 12.81
C VAL A 170 -8.05 7.33 12.44
N ALA A 171 -7.91 6.08 12.01
CA ALA A 171 -9.04 5.24 11.65
C ALA A 171 -8.98 3.90 12.38
N ALA A 172 -10.15 3.31 12.62
CA ALA A 172 -10.27 1.91 12.96
C ALA A 172 -10.19 1.11 11.66
N VAL A 173 -9.26 0.15 11.60
CA VAL A 173 -8.95 -0.63 10.41
C VAL A 173 -9.08 -2.12 10.68
N GLN A 174 -9.36 -2.88 9.62
CA GLN A 174 -9.37 -4.33 9.60
C GLN A 174 -8.24 -4.83 8.71
N TRP A 175 -7.50 -5.84 9.15
CA TRP A 175 -6.47 -6.48 8.33
C TRP A 175 -7.07 -7.13 7.07
N LEU A 176 -6.36 -6.99 5.95
CA LEU A 176 -6.82 -7.46 4.64
C LEU A 176 -5.86 -8.51 4.07
N GLU A 177 -6.31 -9.76 4.08
CA GLU A 177 -5.59 -10.91 3.52
C GLU A 177 -6.15 -11.30 2.14
N ASP A 178 -5.32 -11.95 1.31
CA ASP A 178 -5.81 -12.56 0.08
C ASP A 178 -6.65 -13.81 0.41
N ARG A 179 -7.68 -14.06 -0.39
CA ARG A 179 -8.45 -15.31 -0.28
C ARG A 179 -7.54 -16.50 -0.56
N PRO A 180 -7.70 -17.61 0.17
CA PRO A 180 -6.94 -18.82 -0.12
C PRO A 180 -7.21 -19.28 -1.56
N PRO A 181 -6.18 -19.80 -2.26
CA PRO A 181 -6.37 -20.33 -3.61
C PRO A 181 -7.41 -21.45 -3.62
N ALA A 182 -8.19 -21.54 -4.69
CA ALA A 182 -9.15 -22.63 -4.86
C ALA A 182 -8.43 -23.98 -4.95
N GLU A 183 -9.01 -25.03 -4.35
CA GLU A 183 -8.46 -26.40 -4.42
C GLU A 183 -8.27 -26.88 -5.87
N THR A 184 -9.16 -26.45 -6.77
CA THR A 184 -9.04 -26.65 -8.22
C THR A 184 -9.20 -25.30 -8.91
N PRO A 185 -8.10 -24.68 -9.38
CA PRO A 185 -8.18 -23.43 -10.13
C PRO A 185 -9.02 -23.63 -11.41
N ALA A 186 -9.86 -22.65 -11.73
CA ALA A 186 -10.50 -22.62 -13.03
C ALA A 186 -9.42 -22.48 -14.14
N PRO A 187 -9.71 -22.87 -15.39
CA PRO A 187 -8.78 -22.67 -16.50
C PRO A 187 -8.36 -21.19 -16.60
N GLY A 188 -7.06 -20.92 -16.46
CA GLY A 188 -6.49 -19.56 -16.47
C GLY A 188 -6.41 -18.86 -15.11
N ASP A 189 -6.79 -19.54 -14.02
CA ASP A 189 -6.71 -19.05 -12.63
C ASP A 189 -5.55 -19.67 -11.83
N ASP A 190 -4.68 -20.44 -12.48
CA ASP A 190 -3.45 -20.92 -11.85
C ASP A 190 -2.49 -19.76 -11.61
N ALA A 191 -2.35 -19.37 -10.34
CA ALA A 191 -1.51 -18.26 -9.91
C ALA A 191 -0.02 -18.48 -10.23
N GLU A 192 0.47 -19.73 -10.24
CA GLU A 192 1.88 -20.02 -10.51
C GLU A 192 2.20 -19.91 -12.01
N ALA A 193 1.30 -20.39 -12.85
CA ALA A 193 1.37 -20.19 -14.30
C ALA A 193 1.28 -18.70 -14.66
N LEU A 194 0.34 -17.97 -14.05
CA LEU A 194 0.19 -16.53 -14.26
C LEU A 194 1.43 -15.75 -13.79
N ALA A 195 2.03 -16.10 -12.65
CA ALA A 195 3.25 -15.46 -12.17
C ALA A 195 4.43 -15.68 -13.14
N THR A 196 4.55 -16.89 -13.71
CA THR A 196 5.56 -17.21 -14.73
C THR A 196 5.35 -16.38 -16.01
N ASP A 197 4.11 -16.27 -16.48
CA ASP A 197 3.75 -15.43 -17.64
C ASP A 197 4.07 -13.95 -17.40
N VAL A 198 3.71 -13.42 -16.22
CA VAL A 198 3.98 -12.03 -15.82
C VAL A 198 5.49 -11.78 -15.77
N GLU A 199 6.27 -12.69 -15.20
CA GLU A 199 7.72 -12.58 -15.15
C GLU A 199 8.34 -12.49 -16.55
N ALA A 200 7.91 -13.37 -17.47
CA ALA A 200 8.37 -13.36 -18.85
C ALA A 200 8.06 -12.02 -19.55
N LEU A 201 6.83 -11.54 -19.40
CA LEU A 201 6.40 -10.24 -19.96
C LEU A 201 7.21 -9.07 -19.37
N MET A 202 7.48 -9.07 -18.06
CA MET A 202 8.31 -8.03 -17.45
C MET A 202 9.74 -8.03 -18.01
N ARG A 203 10.35 -9.21 -18.18
CA ARG A 203 11.69 -9.32 -18.77
C ARG A 203 11.72 -8.75 -20.19
N ASP A 204 10.72 -9.06 -21.01
CA ASP A 204 10.62 -8.53 -22.37
C ASP A 204 10.41 -7.02 -22.39
N VAL A 205 9.53 -6.49 -21.52
CA VAL A 205 9.31 -5.04 -21.38
C VAL A 205 10.62 -4.34 -20.97
N ILE A 206 11.35 -4.86 -19.98
CA ILE A 206 12.63 -4.28 -19.54
C ILE A 206 13.67 -4.34 -20.67
N ARG A 207 13.74 -5.45 -21.41
CA ARG A 207 14.67 -5.61 -22.55
C ARG A 207 14.41 -4.57 -23.63
N ILE A 208 13.16 -4.42 -24.08
CA ILE A 208 12.80 -3.47 -25.14
C ILE A 208 12.95 -2.03 -24.65
N ALA A 209 12.57 -1.73 -23.40
CA ALA A 209 12.76 -0.39 -22.82
C ALA A 209 14.24 0.00 -22.75
N ASN A 210 15.13 -0.91 -22.32
CA ASN A 210 16.57 -0.65 -22.30
C ASN A 210 17.13 -0.38 -23.70
N ARG A 211 16.72 -1.17 -24.70
CA ARG A 211 17.10 -0.98 -26.11
C ARG A 211 16.65 0.37 -26.64
N LEU A 212 15.40 0.76 -26.38
CA LEU A 212 14.86 2.07 -26.79
C LEU A 212 15.63 3.24 -26.16
N ASN A 213 16.08 3.09 -24.92
CA ASN A 213 16.83 4.09 -24.18
C ASN A 213 18.36 4.03 -24.42
N GLY A 214 18.84 3.17 -25.33
CA GLY A 214 20.28 3.04 -25.66
C GLY A 214 21.13 2.49 -24.51
N LYS A 215 20.49 1.87 -23.50
CA LYS A 215 21.20 1.18 -22.43
C LYS A 215 21.66 -0.19 -22.93
N PRO A 216 22.83 -0.68 -22.49
CA PRO A 216 23.28 -2.02 -22.86
C PRO A 216 22.23 -3.04 -22.44
N GLU A 217 21.95 -4.00 -23.33
CA GLU A 217 21.13 -5.15 -23.00
C GLU A 217 21.85 -5.94 -21.92
N LYS A 218 21.41 -5.76 -20.67
CA LYS A 218 21.81 -6.60 -19.56
C LYS A 218 20.79 -7.70 -19.42
N ASP A 219 21.27 -8.92 -19.23
CA ASP A 219 20.41 -10.03 -18.84
C ASP A 219 19.67 -9.64 -17.56
N VAL A 220 18.36 -9.52 -17.71
CA VAL A 220 17.44 -9.33 -16.60
C VAL A 220 17.42 -10.68 -15.90
N GLY A 221 18.04 -10.78 -14.72
CA GLY A 221 18.09 -12.01 -13.91
C GLY A 221 16.70 -12.44 -13.42
N ASP A 222 16.67 -13.38 -12.47
CA ASP A 222 15.43 -13.80 -11.82
C ASP A 222 14.71 -12.62 -11.15
N LEU A 223 13.57 -12.23 -11.73
CA LEU A 223 12.72 -11.17 -11.22
C LEU A 223 11.81 -11.66 -10.10
N ARG A 224 11.49 -12.96 -10.06
CA ARG A 224 10.69 -13.54 -8.98
C ARG A 224 11.47 -13.56 -7.68
N ARG A 225 12.80 -13.68 -7.70
CA ARG A 225 13.65 -13.70 -6.50
C ARG A 225 13.17 -14.74 -5.47
N GLY A 226 12.69 -15.89 -5.95
CA GLY A 226 12.09 -16.93 -5.11
C GLY A 226 10.75 -16.59 -4.45
N LEU A 227 10.09 -15.48 -4.85
CA LEU A 227 8.78 -15.10 -4.32
C LEU A 227 7.68 -16.02 -4.85
N PHE A 228 6.77 -16.37 -3.94
CA PHE A 228 5.48 -16.98 -4.27
C PHE A 228 4.60 -16.01 -5.08
N PRO A 229 3.56 -16.50 -5.77
CA PRO A 229 2.68 -15.67 -6.61
C PRO A 229 2.14 -14.42 -5.92
N THR A 230 1.74 -14.52 -4.65
CA THR A 230 1.15 -13.40 -3.91
C THR A 230 2.15 -12.26 -3.64
N PRO A 231 3.29 -12.46 -2.95
CA PRO A 231 4.31 -11.40 -2.84
C PRO A 231 4.82 -10.89 -4.19
N PHE A 232 4.97 -11.78 -5.18
CA PHE A 232 5.41 -11.40 -6.52
C PHE A 232 4.41 -10.43 -7.18
N SER A 233 3.11 -10.67 -7.07
CA SER A 233 2.10 -9.75 -7.60
C SER A 233 2.17 -8.36 -6.95
N PHE A 234 2.39 -8.25 -5.64
CA PHE A 234 2.59 -6.95 -5.00
C PHE A 234 3.86 -6.24 -5.49
N TYR A 235 4.95 -7.00 -5.69
CA TYR A 235 6.16 -6.47 -6.29
C TYR A 235 5.91 -5.93 -7.70
N VAL A 236 5.20 -6.68 -8.54
CA VAL A 236 4.83 -6.29 -9.92
C VAL A 236 3.98 -5.03 -9.90
N GLY A 237 2.91 -4.98 -9.08
CA GLY A 237 2.05 -3.80 -8.94
C GLY A 237 2.80 -2.54 -8.51
N ASN A 238 3.81 -2.68 -7.64
CA ASN A 238 4.69 -1.56 -7.27
C ASN A 238 5.51 -1.01 -8.45
N THR A 239 5.77 -1.81 -9.49
CA THR A 239 6.53 -1.36 -10.68
C THR A 239 5.75 -0.50 -11.67
N PHE A 240 4.42 -0.39 -11.53
CA PHE A 240 3.57 0.42 -12.41
C PHE A 240 3.64 1.92 -12.09
N GLU A 241 4.83 2.49 -12.21
CA GLU A 241 5.09 3.90 -11.93
C GLU A 241 4.20 4.84 -12.76
N GLY A 242 3.72 5.92 -12.17
CA GLY A 242 2.91 6.92 -12.87
C GLY A 242 1.46 6.50 -13.11
N ALA A 243 1.06 5.30 -12.69
CA ALA A 243 -0.31 4.81 -12.76
C ALA A 243 -0.91 4.54 -11.35
N PRO A 244 -0.97 5.52 -10.44
CA PRO A 244 -1.37 5.28 -9.05
C PRO A 244 -2.80 4.73 -8.91
N ARG A 245 -3.69 5.03 -9.86
CA ARG A 245 -5.04 4.41 -9.88
C ARG A 245 -5.00 2.93 -10.21
N GLU A 246 -4.10 2.52 -11.09
CA GLU A 246 -3.89 1.12 -11.42
C GLU A 246 -3.25 0.38 -10.24
N GLN A 247 -2.23 0.99 -9.63
CA GLN A 247 -1.62 0.50 -8.41
C GLN A 247 -2.66 0.31 -7.28
N GLN A 248 -3.55 1.30 -7.09
CA GLN A 248 -4.59 1.20 -6.07
C GLN A 248 -5.57 0.06 -6.37
N ALA A 249 -5.97 -0.11 -7.63
CA ALA A 249 -6.83 -1.21 -8.04
C ALA A 249 -6.18 -2.59 -7.81
N LEU A 250 -4.86 -2.70 -8.00
CA LEU A 250 -4.11 -3.94 -7.71
C LEU A 250 -4.00 -4.21 -6.21
N LEU A 251 -3.79 -3.16 -5.40
CA LEU A 251 -3.75 -3.27 -3.94
C LEU A 251 -5.09 -3.72 -3.37
N GLU A 252 -6.21 -3.30 -3.97
CA GLU A 252 -7.58 -3.61 -3.57
C GLU A 252 -8.04 -5.03 -3.92
N LEU A 253 -7.39 -5.71 -4.87
CA LEU A 253 -7.75 -7.08 -5.24
C LEU A 253 -7.43 -8.05 -4.11
N GLU A 254 -8.40 -8.88 -3.72
CA GLU A 254 -8.28 -9.93 -2.68
C GLU A 254 -8.11 -11.34 -3.28
N ASP A 255 -7.71 -11.41 -4.55
CA ASP A 255 -7.38 -12.65 -5.26
C ASP A 255 -6.09 -12.44 -6.05
N THR A 256 -5.08 -13.23 -5.69
CA THR A 256 -3.76 -13.21 -6.33
C THR A 256 -3.83 -13.51 -7.82
N ALA A 257 -4.66 -14.47 -8.25
CA ALA A 257 -4.78 -14.83 -9.65
C ALA A 257 -5.43 -13.70 -10.46
N ALA A 258 -6.47 -13.06 -9.92
CA ALA A 258 -7.05 -11.86 -10.51
C ALA A 258 -6.04 -10.70 -10.61
N ARG A 259 -5.21 -10.50 -9.58
CA ARG A 259 -4.15 -9.49 -9.58
C ARG A 259 -3.14 -9.74 -10.70
N LEU A 260 -2.59 -10.96 -10.77
CA LEU A 260 -1.63 -11.36 -11.81
C LEU A 260 -2.22 -11.30 -13.22
N ARG A 261 -3.49 -11.68 -13.42
CA ARG A 261 -4.16 -11.53 -14.73
C ARG A 261 -4.21 -10.07 -15.17
N ARG A 262 -4.58 -9.17 -14.26
CA ARG A 262 -4.65 -7.73 -14.54
C ARG A 262 -3.28 -7.15 -14.85
N GLU A 263 -2.25 -7.57 -14.12
CA GLU A 263 -0.86 -7.21 -14.38
C GLU A 263 -0.38 -7.72 -15.73
N ARG A 264 -0.65 -8.98 -16.05
CA ARG A 264 -0.33 -9.61 -17.35
C ARG A 264 -0.95 -8.84 -18.51
N ASP A 265 -2.22 -8.49 -18.41
CA ASP A 265 -2.93 -7.77 -19.47
C ASP A 265 -2.38 -6.34 -19.62
N THR A 266 -2.02 -5.69 -18.52
CA THR A 266 -1.34 -4.37 -18.52
C THR A 266 0.03 -4.46 -19.18
N LEU A 267 0.86 -5.42 -18.79
CA LEU A 267 2.20 -5.64 -19.35
C LEU A 267 2.16 -6.03 -20.83
N ARG A 268 1.19 -6.85 -21.27
CA ARG A 268 0.98 -7.15 -22.70
C ARG A 268 0.68 -5.90 -23.51
N ASN A 269 -0.18 -5.03 -22.99
CA ASN A 269 -0.48 -3.75 -23.65
C ASN A 269 0.75 -2.84 -23.71
N THR A 270 1.54 -2.76 -22.63
CA THR A 270 2.81 -2.02 -22.62
C THR A 270 3.80 -2.60 -23.62
N LEU A 271 3.95 -3.92 -23.67
CA LEU A 271 4.85 -4.60 -24.59
C LEU A 271 4.46 -4.31 -26.05
N ASN A 272 3.18 -4.44 -26.40
CA ASN A 272 2.68 -4.12 -27.74
C ASN A 272 3.03 -2.68 -28.16
N TYR A 273 2.87 -1.72 -27.23
CA TYR A 273 3.25 -0.32 -27.48
C TYR A 273 4.77 -0.15 -27.67
N LEU A 274 5.58 -0.77 -26.82
CA LEU A 274 7.05 -0.67 -26.91
C LEU A 274 7.60 -1.34 -28.17
N THR A 275 7.06 -2.49 -28.56
CA THR A 275 7.43 -3.17 -29.81
C THR A 275 7.09 -2.30 -31.02
N ALA A 276 5.91 -1.68 -31.05
CA ALA A 276 5.56 -0.73 -32.10
C ALA A 276 6.51 0.48 -32.13
N ALA A 277 6.83 1.07 -30.97
CA ALA A 277 7.77 2.18 -30.86
C ALA A 277 9.19 1.80 -31.32
N SER A 278 9.66 0.60 -31.00
CA SER A 278 10.95 0.08 -31.47
C SER A 278 10.99 -0.07 -32.98
N ALA A 279 9.94 -0.65 -33.58
CA ALA A 279 9.85 -0.81 -35.03
C ALA A 279 9.89 0.55 -35.77
N VAL A 280 9.24 1.59 -35.23
CA VAL A 280 9.31 2.94 -35.80
C VAL A 280 10.72 3.53 -35.70
N LYS A 281 11.40 3.35 -34.58
CA LYS A 281 12.79 3.82 -34.39
C LYS A 281 13.76 3.14 -35.36
N ASP A 282 13.56 1.86 -35.61
CA ASP A 282 14.39 1.08 -36.55
C ASP A 282 14.12 1.48 -38.02
N ALA A 283 12.88 1.87 -38.35
CA ALA A 283 12.50 2.34 -39.68
C ALA A 283 12.99 3.77 -39.99
N PHE A 284 13.16 4.62 -38.98
CA PHE A 284 13.63 6.00 -39.11
C PHE A 284 14.81 6.26 -38.16
N PRO A 285 16.01 5.72 -38.44
CA PRO A 285 17.19 6.02 -37.65
C PRO A 285 17.45 7.52 -37.74
N SER A 286 17.39 8.22 -36.60
CA SER A 286 17.69 9.65 -36.53
C SER A 286 19.08 9.89 -37.12
N SER A 287 19.14 10.57 -38.27
CA SER A 287 20.40 10.97 -38.91
C SER A 287 21.28 11.68 -37.87
N PRO A 288 22.57 11.35 -37.76
CA PRO A 288 23.44 12.13 -36.89
C PRO A 288 23.38 13.59 -37.37
N SER A 289 23.08 14.51 -36.47
CA SER A 289 23.23 15.93 -36.73
C SER A 289 24.72 16.19 -37.01
N SER A 290 25.07 16.21 -38.29
CA SER A 290 26.37 16.68 -38.77
C SER A 290 26.49 18.15 -38.37
N GLY A 291 27.49 18.46 -37.55
CA GLY A 291 28.00 19.83 -37.41
C GLY A 291 28.76 20.26 -38.66
#